data_AF-A0A7S0HFZ6-F1
#
_entry.id   AF-A0A7S0HFZ6-F1
#
_cell.length_a   1.000
_cell.length_b   1.000
_cell.length_c   1.000
_cell.angle_alpha   90.00
_cell.angle_beta   90.00
_cell.angle_gamma   90.00
#
_symmetry.space_group_name_H-M   'P 1'
#
loop_
_entity.id
_entity.type
_entity.pdbx_description
1 polymer ?
#
loop_
_entity_poly.entity_id
_entity_poly.type
_entity_poly.pdbx_seq_one_letter_code
_entity_poly.pdbx_strand_id
1 'polypeptide(L)'
;EESSPGQAHTDWVRDVAWAPSLGSSESLIASCSQDKKVILWTQDGASAGAWNQKEIQFSCVVWRVSWSVTGNILAVSGGDNQVTLWKESLLGEWTQIGQLSEDGSAAKS
;
A
#
# COMPACT_ATOMS: atom_id res chain seq x y z
N GLU A 1 16.20 24.92 -1.69
CA GLU A 1 16.47 23.75 -2.56
C GLU A 1 15.29 22.81 -2.39
N GLU A 2 14.36 22.82 -3.33
CA GLU A 2 13.28 21.83 -3.34
C GLU A 2 13.91 20.48 -3.66
N SER A 3 14.07 19.65 -2.64
CA SER A 3 14.41 18.24 -2.79
C SER A 3 13.35 17.61 -3.67
N SER A 4 13.63 17.47 -4.97
CA SER A 4 12.85 16.63 -5.87
C SER A 4 12.57 15.31 -5.14
N PRO A 5 11.30 14.91 -4.97
CA PRO A 5 10.98 13.71 -4.20
C PRO A 5 11.79 12.58 -4.83
N GLY A 6 12.75 12.08 -4.06
CA GLY A 6 13.63 11.01 -4.51
C GLY A 6 12.75 9.88 -5.06
N GLN A 7 13.18 9.30 -6.17
CA GLN A 7 12.42 8.27 -6.89
C GLN A 7 11.86 7.24 -5.91
N ALA A 8 10.55 7.28 -5.65
CA ALA A 8 9.94 6.46 -4.60
C ALA A 8 10.04 4.96 -4.94
N HIS A 9 9.88 4.65 -6.22
CA HIS A 9 10.18 3.34 -6.77
C HIS A 9 11.48 3.36 -7.57
N THR A 10 12.29 2.33 -7.38
CA THR A 10 13.60 2.18 -8.07
C THR A 10 13.54 1.25 -9.27
N ASP A 11 12.39 0.60 -9.48
CA ASP A 11 12.12 -0.32 -10.58
C ASP A 11 10.67 -0.14 -11.08
N TRP A 12 10.26 -0.92 -12.08
CA TRP A 12 8.96 -0.85 -12.73
C TRP A 12 7.81 -1.02 -11.75
N VAL A 13 6.96 0.01 -11.69
CA VAL A 13 5.67 -0.03 -11.03
C VAL A 13 4.78 -1.07 -11.73
N ARG A 14 4.20 -1.97 -10.95
CA ARG A 14 3.40 -3.11 -11.43
C ARG A 14 1.92 -2.86 -11.37
N ASP A 15 1.49 -2.12 -10.35
CA ASP A 15 0.09 -1.82 -10.12
C ASP A 15 -0.06 -0.56 -9.25
N VAL A 16 -1.23 0.06 -9.37
CA VAL A 16 -1.62 1.24 -8.58
C VAL A 16 -3.11 1.18 -8.30
N ALA A 17 -3.48 1.44 -7.05
CA ALA A 17 -4.87 1.40 -6.61
C ALA A 17 -5.19 2.60 -5.72
N TRP A 18 -6.33 3.25 -5.99
CA TRP A 18 -6.84 4.34 -5.18
C TRP A 18 -7.85 3.80 -4.17
N ALA A 19 -7.68 4.12 -2.89
CA ALA A 19 -8.63 3.77 -1.85
C ALA A 19 -9.92 4.59 -2.00
N PRO A 20 -11.10 3.98 -1.84
CA PRO A 20 -12.36 4.70 -1.84
C PRO A 20 -12.46 5.61 -0.59
N SER A 21 -12.57 6.91 -0.80
CA SER A 21 -12.78 7.91 0.24
C SER A 21 -14.28 8.02 0.56
N LEU A 22 -14.80 7.16 1.43
CA LEU A 22 -16.20 7.17 1.88
C LEU A 22 -16.48 8.38 2.81
N GLY A 23 -16.41 9.60 2.26
CA GLY A 23 -16.72 10.84 2.96
C GLY A 23 -15.57 11.47 3.75
N SER A 24 -14.36 10.90 3.74
CA SER A 24 -13.15 11.61 4.17
C SER A 24 -12.64 12.49 3.02
N SER A 25 -12.07 13.65 3.35
CA SER A 25 -11.34 14.49 2.39
C SER A 25 -9.94 13.94 2.08
N GLU A 26 -9.49 12.93 2.81
CA GLU A 26 -8.17 12.32 2.61
C GLU A 26 -8.18 11.38 1.40
N SER A 27 -7.18 11.55 0.54
CA SER A 27 -6.91 10.66 -0.57
C SER A 27 -5.78 9.72 -0.20
N LEU A 28 -6.00 8.42 -0.41
CA LEU A 28 -5.03 7.37 -0.15
C LEU A 28 -4.82 6.52 -1.40
N ILE A 29 -3.58 6.41 -1.87
CA ILE A 29 -3.20 5.61 -3.04
C ILE A 29 -2.13 4.60 -2.62
N ALA A 30 -2.18 3.40 -3.17
CA ALA A 30 -1.10 2.41 -3.06
C ALA A 30 -0.47 2.19 -4.44
N SER A 31 0.85 2.17 -4.51
CA SER A 31 1.59 1.72 -5.68
C SER A 31 2.54 0.59 -5.31
N CYS A 32 2.69 -0.40 -6.17
CA CYS A 32 3.62 -1.50 -5.95
C CYS A 32 4.59 -1.65 -7.11
N SER A 33 5.78 -2.17 -6.82
CA SER A 33 6.85 -2.29 -7.82
C SER A 33 7.65 -3.58 -7.69
N GLN A 34 8.43 -3.85 -8.74
CA GLN A 34 9.41 -4.92 -8.80
C GLN A 34 10.59 -4.73 -7.83
N ASP A 35 10.77 -3.51 -7.32
CA ASP A 35 11.73 -3.19 -6.25
C ASP A 35 11.36 -3.80 -4.87
N LYS A 36 10.27 -4.59 -4.82
CA LYS A 36 9.74 -5.24 -3.62
C LYS A 36 9.19 -4.26 -2.58
N LYS A 37 8.80 -3.06 -3.01
CA LYS A 37 8.19 -2.05 -2.16
C LYS A 37 6.76 -1.79 -2.57
N VAL A 38 5.93 -1.51 -1.57
CA VAL A 38 4.66 -0.83 -1.74
C VAL A 38 4.79 0.55 -1.14
N ILE A 39 4.46 1.57 -1.91
CA ILE A 39 4.42 2.95 -1.43
C ILE A 39 2.97 3.35 -1.26
N LEU A 40 2.66 3.87 -0.08
CA LEU A 40 1.38 4.45 0.26
C LEU A 40 1.49 5.96 0.19
N TRP A 41 0.60 6.56 -0.57
CA TRP A 41 0.54 7.98 -0.82
C TRP A 41 -0.68 8.53 -0.11
N THR A 42 -0.48 9.41 0.86
CA THR A 42 -1.56 10.09 1.56
C THR A 42 -1.54 11.57 1.26
N GLN A 43 -2.71 12.11 0.94
CA GLN A 43 -2.91 13.53 0.75
C GLN A 43 -4.14 13.97 1.54
N ASP A 44 -3.96 14.98 2.38
CA ASP A 44 -5.08 15.67 3.03
C ASP A 44 -5.79 16.55 2.01
N GLY A 45 -7.11 16.38 1.86
CA GLY A 45 -7.92 17.16 0.92
C GLY A 45 -8.02 18.65 1.24
N ALA A 46 -7.66 19.07 2.47
CA ALA A 46 -7.50 20.48 2.78
C ALA A 46 -6.18 21.08 2.25
N SER A 47 -5.18 20.23 2.01
CA SER A 47 -3.81 20.59 1.67
C SER A 47 -3.50 20.14 0.24
N ALA A 48 -3.90 20.95 -0.75
CA ALA A 48 -3.82 20.61 -2.17
C ALA A 48 -2.41 20.37 -2.75
N GLY A 49 -1.33 20.48 -1.96
CA GLY A 49 0.04 20.51 -2.48
C GLY A 49 0.94 19.30 -2.18
N ALA A 50 0.79 18.63 -1.03
CA ALA A 50 1.80 17.70 -0.55
C ALA A 50 1.27 16.27 -0.39
N TRP A 51 1.86 15.35 -1.15
CA TRP A 51 1.70 13.92 -0.94
C TRP A 51 2.74 13.45 0.07
N ASN A 52 2.27 12.79 1.14
CA ASN A 52 3.14 12.05 2.04
C ASN A 52 3.30 10.63 1.50
N GLN A 53 4.51 10.08 1.67
CA GLN A 53 4.83 8.73 1.22
C GLN A 53 5.21 7.85 2.41
N LYS A 54 4.69 6.63 2.43
CA LYS A 54 5.04 5.61 3.42
C LYS A 54 5.40 4.31 2.72
N GLU A 55 6.59 3.80 3.03
CA GLU A 55 7.13 2.60 2.41
C GLU A 55 6.81 1.36 3.25
N ILE A 56 6.37 0.30 2.57
CA ILE A 56 6.26 -1.06 3.10
C ILE A 56 7.17 -1.96 2.27
N GLN A 57 8.16 -2.56 2.94
CA GLN A 57 9.13 -3.46 2.31
C GLN A 57 8.63 -4.90 2.35
N PHE A 58 8.71 -5.59 1.21
CA PHE A 58 8.41 -7.01 1.05
C PHE A 58 9.68 -7.81 0.72
N SER A 59 9.65 -9.12 0.98
CA SER A 59 10.74 -10.06 0.66
C SER A 59 10.80 -10.40 -0.84
N CYS A 60 9.67 -10.27 -1.52
CA CYS A 60 9.46 -10.67 -2.91
C CYS A 60 8.85 -9.53 -3.74
N VAL A 61 8.87 -9.70 -5.07
CA VAL A 61 8.26 -8.76 -6.01
C VAL A 61 6.76 -8.68 -5.75
N VAL A 62 6.21 -7.47 -5.76
CA VAL A 62 4.78 -7.24 -5.60
C VAL A 62 4.14 -7.04 -6.98
N TRP A 63 3.05 -7.76 -7.22
CA TRP A 63 2.39 -7.78 -8.54
C TRP A 63 1.11 -6.97 -8.59
N ARG A 64 0.30 -7.03 -7.52
CA ARG A 64 -0.99 -6.32 -7.46
C ARG A 64 -1.22 -5.72 -6.08
N VAL A 65 -1.97 -4.64 -6.08
CA VAL A 65 -2.50 -3.97 -4.89
C VAL A 65 -3.98 -3.71 -5.07
N SER A 66 -4.79 -3.95 -4.04
CA SER A 66 -6.23 -3.69 -4.10
C SER A 66 -6.76 -3.22 -2.77
N TRP A 67 -7.56 -2.17 -2.79
CA TRP A 67 -8.23 -1.65 -1.62
C TRP A 67 -9.54 -2.40 -1.35
N SER A 68 -9.85 -2.58 -0.07
CA SER A 68 -11.20 -2.91 0.38
C SER A 68 -12.16 -1.79 -0.01
N VAL A 69 -13.42 -2.13 -0.25
CA VAL A 69 -14.50 -1.17 -0.53
C VAL A 69 -14.71 -0.16 0.58
N THR A 70 -14.32 -0.50 1.82
CA THR A 70 -14.35 0.41 2.96
C THR A 70 -13.12 1.32 3.05
N GLY A 71 -12.11 1.16 2.19
CA GLY A 71 -10.89 1.96 2.16
C GLY A 71 -9.85 1.62 3.24
N ASN A 72 -10.19 0.75 4.20
CA ASN A 72 -9.38 0.55 5.42
C ASN A 72 -8.41 -0.64 5.38
N ILE A 73 -8.50 -1.49 4.36
CA ILE A 73 -7.67 -2.69 4.22
C ILE A 73 -7.06 -2.70 2.83
N LEU A 74 -5.76 -2.94 2.78
CA LEU A 74 -5.02 -3.15 1.54
C LEU A 74 -4.69 -4.63 1.39
N ALA A 75 -5.08 -5.22 0.26
CA ALA A 75 -4.62 -6.53 -0.17
C ALA A 75 -3.42 -6.37 -1.10
N VAL A 76 -2.35 -7.10 -0.80
CA VAL A 76 -1.10 -7.07 -1.57
C VAL A 76 -0.76 -8.50 -1.99
N SER A 77 -0.55 -8.73 -3.29
CA SER A 77 -0.12 -10.03 -3.80
C SER A 77 1.33 -9.99 -4.31
N GLY A 78 2.12 -10.95 -3.85
CA GLY A 78 3.54 -11.07 -4.14
C GLY A 78 3.88 -12.27 -5.04
N GLY A 79 5.15 -12.36 -5.43
CA GLY A 79 5.73 -13.50 -6.14
C GLY A 79 6.02 -14.73 -5.26
N ASP A 80 5.64 -14.69 -3.99
CA ASP A 80 5.76 -15.77 -3.01
C ASP A 80 4.50 -16.64 -2.92
N ASN A 81 3.57 -16.51 -3.88
CA ASN A 81 2.26 -17.17 -3.89
C ASN A 81 1.39 -16.85 -2.67
N GLN A 82 1.66 -15.73 -1.99
CA GLN A 82 0.90 -15.30 -0.82
C GLN A 82 0.24 -13.95 -1.07
N VAL A 83 -0.94 -13.79 -0.47
CA VAL A 83 -1.66 -12.52 -0.39
C VAL A 83 -1.61 -12.05 1.05
N THR A 84 -1.05 -10.87 1.27
CA THR A 84 -1.01 -10.26 2.61
C THR A 84 -2.06 -9.16 2.71
N LEU A 85 -2.69 -9.09 3.89
CA LEU A 85 -3.65 -8.05 4.22
C LEU A 85 -3.00 -7.07 5.18
N TRP A 86 -3.13 -5.79 4.87
CA TRP A 86 -2.54 -4.71 5.64
C TRP A 86 -3.61 -3.72 6.09
N LYS A 87 -3.42 -3.18 7.28
CA LYS A 87 -4.29 -2.17 7.86
C LYS A 87 -3.47 -1.09 8.55
N GLU A 88 -3.97 0.13 8.47
CA GLU A 88 -3.41 1.26 9.22
C GLU A 88 -3.85 1.24 10.69
N SER A 89 -2.88 1.40 11.57
CA SER A 89 -3.05 1.61 13.01
C SER A 89 -3.47 3.06 13.30
N LEU A 90 -4.00 3.30 14.50
CA LEU A 90 -4.33 4.65 14.98
C LEU A 90 -3.13 5.61 15.02
N LEU A 91 -1.91 5.06 14.98
CA LEU A 91 -0.65 5.82 14.92
C LEU A 91 -0.18 6.08 13.47
N GLY A 92 -0.98 5.74 12.46
CA GLY A 92 -0.62 5.84 11.04
C GLY A 92 0.37 4.76 10.60
N GLU A 93 0.63 3.74 11.41
CA GLU A 93 1.51 2.61 11.09
C GLU A 93 0.78 1.50 10.36
N TRP A 94 1.37 0.99 9.28
CA TRP A 94 0.79 -0.09 8.50
C TRP A 94 1.31 -1.42 8.99
N THR A 95 0.39 -2.29 9.39
CA THR A 95 0.73 -3.62 9.91
C THR A 95 0.02 -4.70 9.12
N GLN A 96 0.70 -5.84 8.97
CA GLN A 96 0.13 -7.03 8.39
C GLN A 96 -0.88 -7.63 9.39
N ILE A 97 -2.14 -7.75 8.98
CA ILE A 97 -3.23 -8.30 9.80
C ILE A 97 -3.61 -9.73 9.43
N GLY A 98 -3.10 -10.22 8.29
CA GLY A 98 -3.34 -11.58 7.84
C GLY A 98 -2.57 -11.92 6.59
N GLN A 99 -2.49 -13.22 6.33
CA GLN A 99 -1.89 -13.79 5.13
C GLN A 99 -2.75 -14.93 4.62
N LEU A 100 -2.90 -15.02 3.32
CA LEU A 100 -3.61 -16.08 2.61
C LEU A 100 -2.61 -16.77 1.68
N SER A 101 -2.44 -18.08 1.87
CA SER A 101 -1.61 -18.95 1.02
C SER A 101 -2.48 -19.90 0.17
N GLU A 102 -1.86 -20.55 -0.82
CA GLU A 102 -2.53 -21.46 -1.77
C GLU A 102 -3.31 -22.61 -1.12
N ASP A 103 -2.92 -23.04 0.08
CA ASP A 103 -3.60 -24.09 0.86
C ASP A 103 -4.90 -23.60 1.52
N GLY A 104 -5.27 -22.33 1.32
CA GLY A 104 -6.43 -21.71 1.98
C GLY A 104 -6.22 -21.51 3.47
N SER A 105 -5.01 -21.77 4.00
CA SER A 105 -4.71 -21.47 5.38
C SER A 105 -4.56 -19.96 5.53
N ALA A 106 -5.30 -19.40 6.49
CA ALA A 106 -5.19 -18.00 6.87
C ALA A 106 -4.31 -17.93 8.12
N ALA A 107 -3.03 -17.61 7.95
CA ALA A 107 -2.15 -17.34 9.08
C ALA A 107 -2.46 -15.93 9.63
N LYS A 108 -2.78 -15.86 10.92
CA LYS A 108 -2.90 -14.58 11.65
C LYS A 108 -1.51 -14.21 12.17
N SER A 109 -1.07 -13.00 11.85
CA SER A 109 0.14 -12.38 12.44
C SER A 109 -0.13 -11.91 13.86
#